data_AF-A0A7X6ZKW1-F1
#
_entry.id   AF-A0A7X6ZKW1-F1
#
_cell.length_a   1.000
_cell.length_b   1.000
_cell.length_c   1.000
_cell.angle_alpha   90.00
_cell.angle_beta   90.00
_cell.angle_gamma   90.00
#
_symmetry.space_group_name_H-M   'P 1'
#
loop_
_entity.id
_entity.type
_entity.pdbx_description
1 polymer ?
#
loop_
_entity_poly.entity_id
_entity_poly.type
_entity_poly.pdbx_seq_one_letter_code
_entity_poly.pdbx_strand_id
1 'polypeptide(L)'
;MPIAQINLEGWQDYIGKESGILLYVETSMQSVLPVRDQLNDNEKGAFWEPNYETSTWGLESCLYAKRVNAIVKAKHKYVFFGTRYAGFDADYTDKYLIMGFMEVSKTRDMRERHIRQYMLNAEEGTPEPECMMLNESLALYGDMHFVGLEDSFEVTHDWLKGHELRGRPTRQLRLVMEDEPLTEVMEHLKSKPNIIGEYVQIAHEFKLAMLADEDD
;
A
#
# COMPACT_ATOMS: atom_id res chain seq x y z
N MET A 1 9.08 -6.35 13.13
CA MET A 1 9.95 -5.15 13.16
C MET A 1 10.41 -4.87 11.73
N PRO A 2 10.45 -3.60 11.29
CA PRO A 2 11.02 -3.24 9.99
C PRO A 2 12.48 -3.71 9.93
N ILE A 3 12.91 -4.34 8.83
CA ILE A 3 14.29 -4.81 8.68
C ILE A 3 15.24 -3.65 8.36
N ALA A 4 14.73 -2.54 7.81
CA ALA A 4 15.52 -1.36 7.48
C ALA A 4 15.04 -0.13 8.27
N GLN A 5 15.95 0.48 9.05
CA GLN A 5 15.70 1.79 9.65
C GLN A 5 15.89 2.87 8.59
N ILE A 6 14.90 3.72 8.41
CA ILE A 6 15.02 4.92 7.58
C ILE A 6 15.45 6.12 8.40
N ASN A 7 16.19 7.03 7.75
CA ASN A 7 16.46 8.34 8.34
C ASN A 7 15.17 9.18 8.30
N LEU A 8 14.65 9.49 9.49
CA LEU A 8 13.46 10.33 9.67
C LEU A 8 13.76 11.84 9.67
N GLU A 9 15.01 12.25 9.46
CA GLU A 9 15.36 13.65 9.26
C GLU A 9 14.65 14.22 8.03
N GLY A 10 14.00 15.38 8.21
CA GLY A 10 13.20 16.05 7.19
C GLY A 10 11.77 15.53 7.05
N TRP A 11 11.36 14.52 7.82
CA TRP A 11 9.96 14.12 7.93
C TRP A 11 9.21 15.03 8.89
N GLN A 12 7.97 15.36 8.55
CA GLN A 12 7.08 16.21 9.32
C GLN A 12 6.07 15.35 10.07
N ASP A 13 5.78 15.70 11.32
CA ASP A 13 4.71 15.06 12.09
C ASP A 13 3.36 15.26 11.40
N TYR A 14 2.57 14.19 11.39
CA TYR A 14 1.27 14.16 10.76
C TYR A 14 0.19 13.91 11.79
N ILE A 15 -0.83 14.77 11.78
CA ILE A 15 -2.00 14.67 12.64
C ILE A 15 -3.22 14.52 11.73
N GLY A 16 -3.62 13.26 11.51
CA GLY A 16 -4.83 12.90 10.79
C GLY A 16 -6.09 13.00 11.66
N LYS A 17 -7.25 13.08 11.02
CA LYS A 17 -8.55 12.83 11.66
C LYS A 17 -8.84 11.32 11.69
N GLU A 18 -9.69 10.89 12.61
CA GLU A 18 -10.08 9.48 12.78
C GLU A 18 -10.92 8.99 11.59
N SER A 19 -10.23 8.67 10.51
CA SER A 19 -10.77 8.22 9.23
C SER A 19 -9.69 7.44 8.49
N GLY A 20 -10.10 6.54 7.61
CA GLY A 20 -9.18 5.82 6.76
C GLY A 20 -9.64 5.70 5.33
N ILE A 21 -8.68 5.41 4.46
CA ILE A 21 -8.93 5.19 3.04
C ILE A 21 -8.51 3.77 2.67
N LEU A 22 -9.29 3.13 1.82
CA LEU A 22 -8.94 1.87 1.19
C LEU A 22 -8.14 2.11 -0.08
N LEU A 23 -7.03 1.40 -0.19
CA LEU A 23 -6.21 1.35 -1.38
C LEU A 23 -6.08 -0.07 -1.88
N TYR A 24 -6.26 -0.21 -3.18
CA TYR A 24 -5.99 -1.46 -3.83
C TYR A 24 -4.47 -1.65 -4.01
N VAL A 25 -3.98 -2.84 -3.65
CA VAL A 25 -2.61 -3.31 -3.85
C VAL A 25 -2.69 -4.56 -4.72
N GLU A 26 -1.93 -4.58 -5.81
CA GLU A 26 -1.72 -5.79 -6.59
C GLU A 26 -0.83 -6.75 -5.80
N THR A 27 -1.22 -8.02 -5.75
CA THR A 27 -0.54 -9.01 -4.92
C THR A 27 -0.09 -10.17 -5.78
N SER A 28 1.11 -10.67 -5.52
CA SER A 28 1.73 -11.74 -6.30
C SER A 28 0.89 -13.02 -6.27
N MET A 29 0.78 -13.67 -7.43
CA MET A 29 0.16 -15.01 -7.56
C MET A 29 1.10 -16.13 -7.07
N GLN A 30 2.35 -15.79 -6.73
CA GLN A 30 3.39 -16.75 -6.35
C GLN A 30 3.50 -16.97 -4.83
N SER A 31 2.55 -16.45 -4.04
CA SER A 31 2.50 -16.63 -2.59
C SER A 31 1.08 -16.91 -2.10
N VAL A 32 0.99 -17.61 -0.96
CA VAL A 32 -0.27 -17.74 -0.22
C VAL A 32 -0.63 -16.41 0.45
N LEU A 33 0.35 -15.72 1.04
CA LEU A 33 0.14 -14.40 1.61
C LEU A 33 -0.02 -13.38 0.47
N PRO A 34 -0.99 -12.45 0.56
CA PRO A 34 -1.23 -11.42 -0.44
C PRO A 34 -0.16 -10.33 -0.41
N VAL A 35 1.10 -10.69 -0.60
CA VAL A 35 2.24 -9.76 -0.62
C VAL A 35 2.23 -9.00 -1.93
N ARG A 36 2.57 -7.70 -1.90
CA ARG A 36 2.65 -6.85 -3.10
C ARG A 36 3.39 -7.55 -4.24
N ASP A 37 2.86 -7.42 -5.45
CA ASP A 37 3.58 -7.83 -6.66
C ASP A 37 4.78 -6.90 -6.87
N GLN A 38 5.87 -7.45 -7.40
CA GLN A 38 7.04 -6.67 -7.77
C GLN A 38 6.90 -6.04 -9.15
N LEU A 39 5.95 -6.48 -9.97
CA LEU A 39 5.62 -5.78 -11.21
C LEU A 39 4.55 -4.72 -10.95
N ASN A 40 4.65 -3.57 -11.62
CA ASN A 40 3.57 -2.59 -11.55
C ASN A 40 2.30 -3.07 -12.30
N ASP A 41 1.20 -2.32 -12.19
CA ASP A 41 -0.09 -2.61 -12.83
C ASP A 41 -0.04 -2.88 -14.36
N ASN A 42 1.08 -2.56 -15.04
CA ASN A 42 1.31 -2.81 -16.47
C ASN A 42 2.25 -3.99 -16.74
N GLU A 43 2.54 -4.82 -15.74
CA GLU A 43 3.50 -5.94 -15.82
C GLU A 43 4.93 -5.46 -16.19
N LYS A 44 5.28 -4.21 -15.87
CA LYS A 44 6.53 -3.59 -16.28
C LYS A 44 7.27 -2.94 -15.12
N GLY A 45 8.53 -3.34 -14.91
CA GLY A 45 9.44 -2.69 -13.96
C GLY A 45 9.11 -2.99 -12.51
N ALA A 46 9.99 -2.55 -11.61
CA ALA A 46 9.97 -2.96 -10.22
C ALA A 46 9.13 -2.02 -9.32
N PHE A 47 8.14 -2.61 -8.64
CA PHE A 47 7.15 -1.93 -7.81
C PHE A 47 7.32 -2.33 -6.35
N TRP A 48 7.71 -1.36 -5.52
CA TRP A 48 8.18 -1.60 -4.16
C TRP A 48 7.22 -1.10 -3.06
N GLU A 49 5.99 -0.78 -3.43
CA GLU A 49 5.04 -0.06 -2.60
C GLU A 49 3.78 -0.91 -2.34
N PRO A 50 3.19 -0.95 -1.12
CA PRO A 50 3.68 -0.34 0.11
C PRO A 50 4.99 -0.98 0.56
N ASN A 51 5.93 -0.16 1.02
CA ASN A 51 7.24 -0.61 1.46
C ASN A 51 7.17 -1.12 2.91
N TYR A 52 6.90 -2.42 3.06
CA TYR A 52 6.83 -3.12 4.36
C TYR A 52 8.13 -3.02 5.17
N GLU A 53 9.28 -2.99 4.48
CA GLU A 53 10.62 -3.03 5.04
C GLU A 53 10.97 -1.78 5.85
N THR A 54 10.39 -0.64 5.44
CA THR A 54 10.62 0.69 6.00
C THR A 54 9.36 1.33 6.60
N SER A 55 8.23 0.63 6.50
CA SER A 55 6.90 1.12 6.85
C SER A 55 6.55 2.44 6.17
N THR A 56 6.86 2.55 4.88
CA THR A 56 6.56 3.74 4.07
C THR A 56 5.64 3.45 2.91
N TRP A 57 5.02 4.52 2.40
CA TRP A 57 4.30 4.48 1.14
C TRP A 57 4.53 5.75 0.32
N GLY A 58 4.95 5.58 -0.94
CA GLY A 58 5.29 6.68 -1.85
C GLY A 58 6.71 7.23 -1.64
N LEU A 59 7.58 6.45 -1.00
CA LEU A 59 8.98 6.81 -0.75
C LEU A 59 9.88 6.47 -1.95
N GLU A 60 9.64 5.32 -2.57
CA GLU A 60 10.48 4.79 -3.65
C GLU A 60 9.93 5.14 -5.03
N SER A 61 8.64 5.44 -5.13
CA SER A 61 7.99 5.74 -6.40
C SER A 61 6.94 6.84 -6.31
N CYS A 62 6.86 7.62 -7.38
CA CYS A 62 5.85 8.66 -7.57
C CYS A 62 4.56 8.17 -8.24
N LEU A 63 4.42 6.87 -8.55
CA LEU A 63 3.24 6.31 -9.24
C LEU A 63 1.90 6.65 -8.57
N TYR A 64 1.92 6.83 -7.24
CA TYR A 64 0.73 7.13 -6.45
C TYR A 64 0.74 8.54 -5.85
N ALA A 65 1.59 9.44 -6.33
CA ALA A 65 1.74 10.78 -5.75
C ALA A 65 0.41 11.54 -5.61
N LYS A 66 -0.46 11.53 -6.63
CA LYS A 66 -1.81 12.13 -6.51
C LYS A 66 -2.66 11.51 -5.42
N ARG A 67 -2.61 10.19 -5.23
CA ARG A 67 -3.37 9.48 -4.21
C ARG A 67 -2.84 9.82 -2.82
N VAL A 68 -1.52 9.79 -2.63
CA VAL A 68 -0.89 10.13 -1.35
C VAL A 68 -1.18 11.59 -0.98
N ASN A 69 -1.02 12.53 -1.91
CA ASN A 69 -1.36 13.94 -1.67
C ASN A 69 -2.84 14.11 -1.29
N ALA A 70 -3.75 13.39 -1.95
CA ALA A 70 -5.17 13.43 -1.61
C ALA A 70 -5.45 12.92 -0.18
N ILE A 71 -4.72 11.91 0.28
CA ILE A 71 -4.82 11.34 1.63
C ILE A 71 -4.38 12.35 2.68
N VAL A 72 -3.21 12.96 2.47
CA VAL A 72 -2.69 13.99 3.38
C VAL A 72 -3.61 15.21 3.40
N LYS A 73 -4.09 15.66 2.24
CA LYS A 73 -5.02 16.79 2.13
C LYS A 73 -6.36 16.51 2.83
N ALA A 74 -6.89 15.31 2.71
CA ALA A 74 -8.12 14.87 3.38
C ALA A 74 -7.91 14.53 4.86
N LYS A 75 -6.66 14.53 5.33
CA LYS A 75 -6.24 14.19 6.70
C LYS A 75 -6.61 12.78 7.13
N HIS A 76 -6.63 11.79 6.23
CA HIS A 76 -6.88 10.41 6.63
C HIS A 76 -5.71 9.88 7.47
N LYS A 77 -6.03 9.40 8.68
CA LYS A 77 -5.03 8.85 9.61
C LYS A 77 -4.66 7.42 9.26
N TYR A 78 -5.59 6.66 8.69
CA TYR A 78 -5.40 5.26 8.35
C TYR A 78 -5.38 5.04 6.84
N VAL A 79 -4.48 4.18 6.40
CA VAL A 79 -4.45 3.66 5.03
C VAL A 79 -4.63 2.16 5.09
N PHE A 80 -5.74 1.66 4.57
CA PHE A 80 -6.04 0.24 4.49
C PHE A 80 -5.58 -0.32 3.16
N PHE A 81 -4.91 -1.47 3.20
CA PHE A 81 -4.43 -2.17 2.03
C PHE A 81 -5.40 -3.30 1.71
N GLY A 82 -6.06 -3.19 0.57
CA GLY A 82 -6.99 -4.17 0.06
C GLY A 82 -6.47 -4.83 -1.21
N THR A 83 -6.87 -6.08 -1.43
CA THR A 83 -6.56 -6.82 -2.66
C THR A 83 -7.77 -7.64 -3.09
N ARG A 84 -7.83 -7.99 -4.38
CA ARG A 84 -8.66 -9.09 -4.85
C ARG A 84 -7.74 -10.30 -4.93
N TYR A 85 -7.93 -11.25 -4.03
CA TYR A 85 -6.99 -12.34 -3.88
C TYR A 85 -6.92 -13.20 -5.16
N ALA A 86 -5.69 -13.40 -5.63
CA ALA A 86 -5.36 -14.17 -6.82
C ALA A 86 -4.21 -15.17 -6.56
N GLY A 87 -3.91 -15.44 -5.29
CA GLY A 87 -2.86 -16.37 -4.88
C GLY A 87 -3.28 -17.84 -4.93
N PHE A 88 -2.50 -18.71 -4.27
CA PHE A 88 -2.66 -20.16 -4.36
C PHE A 88 -3.87 -20.74 -3.63
N ASP A 89 -4.47 -20.02 -2.68
CA ASP A 89 -5.61 -20.54 -1.93
C ASP A 89 -6.95 -20.33 -2.67
N ALA A 90 -7.50 -21.43 -3.19
CA ALA A 90 -8.75 -21.42 -3.95
C ALA A 90 -9.95 -20.91 -3.12
N ASP A 91 -9.93 -21.08 -1.79
CA ASP A 91 -11.06 -20.69 -0.92
C ASP A 91 -11.16 -19.16 -0.78
N TYR A 92 -10.09 -18.44 -1.10
CA TYR A 92 -10.03 -16.98 -1.07
C TYR A 92 -10.02 -16.34 -2.45
N THR A 93 -9.92 -17.13 -3.51
CA THR A 93 -9.88 -16.61 -4.88
C THR A 93 -11.07 -15.70 -5.15
N ASP A 94 -10.79 -14.56 -5.79
CA ASP A 94 -11.77 -13.52 -6.14
C ASP A 94 -12.42 -12.76 -4.98
N LYS A 95 -12.11 -13.11 -3.72
CA LYS A 95 -12.56 -12.33 -2.56
C LYS A 95 -11.82 -11.01 -2.49
N TYR A 96 -12.53 -9.98 -2.07
CA TYR A 96 -11.93 -8.68 -1.80
C TYR A 96 -11.58 -8.60 -0.31
N LEU A 97 -10.28 -8.54 -0.01
CA LEU A 97 -9.77 -8.66 1.34
C LEU A 97 -9.06 -7.36 1.73
N ILE A 98 -9.24 -6.91 2.97
CA ILE A 98 -8.37 -5.93 3.63
C ILE A 98 -7.36 -6.73 4.45
N MET A 99 -6.12 -6.71 4.00
CA MET A 99 -5.00 -7.52 4.50
C MET A 99 -4.18 -6.82 5.60
N GLY A 100 -4.38 -5.51 5.76
CA GLY A 100 -3.65 -4.73 6.75
C GLY A 100 -3.93 -3.23 6.64
N PHE A 101 -3.28 -2.48 7.52
CA PHE A 101 -3.35 -1.03 7.55
C PHE A 101 -2.01 -0.39 7.92
N MET A 102 -1.88 0.90 7.58
CA MET A 102 -0.87 1.83 8.10
C MET A 102 -1.57 2.91 8.91
N GLU A 103 -1.10 3.15 10.14
CA GLU A 103 -1.42 4.34 10.93
C GLU A 103 -0.37 5.42 10.64
N VAL A 104 -0.72 6.43 9.85
CA VAL A 104 0.19 7.46 9.37
C VAL A 104 0.60 8.37 10.53
N SER A 105 1.90 8.49 10.75
CA SER A 105 2.48 9.34 11.80
C SER A 105 3.34 10.47 11.27
N LYS A 106 3.91 10.32 10.06
CA LYS A 106 4.75 11.34 9.43
C LYS A 106 4.54 11.41 7.93
N THR A 107 4.86 12.58 7.36
CA THR A 107 4.88 12.81 5.92
C THR A 107 6.17 13.50 5.49
N ARG A 108 6.54 13.35 4.22
CA ARG A 108 7.69 14.04 3.63
C ARG A 108 7.45 14.30 2.15
N ASP A 109 7.81 15.48 1.67
CA ASP A 109 7.83 15.72 0.23
C ASP A 109 9.05 15.04 -0.41
N MET A 110 8.76 14.12 -1.33
CA MET A 110 9.74 13.32 -2.07
C MET A 110 9.87 13.77 -3.52
N ARG A 111 9.19 14.85 -3.93
CA ARG A 111 9.16 15.31 -5.34
C ARG A 111 10.56 15.48 -5.93
N GLU A 112 11.45 16.18 -5.23
CA GLU A 112 12.83 16.37 -5.69
C GLU A 112 13.59 15.05 -5.85
N ARG A 113 13.42 14.10 -4.91
CA ARG A 113 14.04 12.77 -5.00
C ARG A 113 13.50 12.02 -6.21
N HIS A 114 12.19 11.97 -6.40
CA HIS A 114 11.56 11.26 -7.51
C HIS A 114 11.98 11.85 -8.87
N ILE A 115 12.01 13.17 -9.00
CA ILE A 115 12.50 13.84 -10.20
C ILE A 115 13.96 13.49 -10.45
N ARG A 116 14.81 13.54 -9.42
CA ARG A 116 16.23 13.18 -9.56
C ARG A 116 16.42 11.72 -9.97
N GLN A 117 15.69 10.78 -9.38
CA GLN A 117 15.75 9.37 -9.75
C GLN A 117 15.31 9.15 -11.20
N TYR A 118 14.22 9.79 -11.63
CA TYR A 118 13.80 9.76 -13.02
C TYR A 118 14.90 10.31 -13.94
N MET A 119 15.45 11.50 -13.66
CA MET A 119 16.49 12.10 -14.51
C MET A 119 17.77 11.26 -14.60
N LEU A 120 18.07 10.43 -13.61
CA LEU A 120 19.22 9.52 -13.61
C LEU A 120 18.98 8.23 -14.41
N ASN A 121 17.73 7.76 -14.43
CA ASN A 121 17.37 6.44 -14.97
C ASN A 121 16.51 6.50 -16.24
N ALA A 122 16.08 7.69 -16.67
CA ALA A 122 15.21 7.86 -17.82
C ALA A 122 15.96 7.50 -19.11
N GLU A 123 15.49 6.45 -19.77
CA GLU A 123 15.87 6.12 -21.13
C GLU A 123 15.07 6.95 -22.15
N GLU A 124 15.54 6.97 -23.39
CA GLU A 124 14.85 7.69 -24.47
C GLU A 124 13.42 7.17 -24.64
N GLY A 125 12.44 8.08 -24.60
CA GLY A 125 11.03 7.74 -24.70
C GLY A 125 10.34 7.35 -23.40
N THR A 126 11.06 7.35 -22.25
CA THR A 126 10.41 7.19 -20.94
C THR A 126 9.46 8.37 -20.70
N PRO A 127 8.17 8.13 -20.40
CA PRO A 127 7.24 9.21 -20.11
C PRO A 127 7.60 9.91 -18.80
N GLU A 128 7.42 11.24 -18.77
CA GLU A 128 7.63 12.02 -17.55
C GLU A 128 6.71 11.52 -16.42
N PRO A 129 7.24 11.35 -15.20
CA PRO A 129 6.45 10.91 -14.07
C PRO A 129 5.46 12.00 -13.66
N GLU A 130 4.30 11.56 -13.16
CA GLU A 130 3.22 12.46 -12.76
C GLU A 130 3.66 13.52 -11.72
N CYS A 131 4.63 13.20 -10.85
CA CYS A 131 5.15 14.12 -9.84
C CYS A 131 5.81 15.39 -10.41
N MET A 132 6.26 15.39 -11.67
CA MET A 132 6.79 16.60 -12.32
C MET A 132 5.72 17.68 -12.44
N MET A 133 4.47 17.26 -12.67
CA MET A 133 3.31 18.13 -12.87
C MET A 133 2.61 18.51 -11.57
N LEU A 134 3.04 17.96 -10.44
CA LEU A 134 2.48 18.24 -9.11
C LEU A 134 3.35 19.26 -8.37
N ASN A 135 2.73 19.99 -7.45
CA ASN A 135 3.45 20.91 -6.55
C ASN A 135 4.25 20.15 -5.48
N GLU A 136 3.76 18.99 -5.08
CA GLU A 136 4.33 18.13 -4.03
C GLU A 136 4.16 16.66 -4.43
N SER A 137 5.01 15.79 -3.91
CA SER A 137 4.88 14.33 -4.06
C SER A 137 5.15 13.72 -2.70
N LEU A 138 4.11 13.67 -1.87
CA LEU A 138 4.25 13.26 -0.49
C LEU A 138 4.47 11.74 -0.38
N ALA A 139 5.26 11.36 0.61
CA ALA A 139 5.37 10.01 1.15
C ALA A 139 4.77 9.94 2.55
N LEU A 140 4.24 8.78 2.91
CA LEU A 140 3.71 8.46 4.24
C LEU A 140 4.69 7.55 4.98
N TYR A 141 4.79 7.77 6.28
CA TYR A 141 5.45 6.86 7.22
C TYR A 141 4.53 6.63 8.40
N GLY A 142 4.46 5.39 8.88
CA GLY A 142 3.51 5.01 9.91
C GLY A 142 3.69 3.59 10.39
N ASP A 143 3.05 3.25 11.50
CA ASP A 143 3.05 1.87 11.98
C ASP A 143 2.17 1.01 11.06
N MET A 144 2.72 -0.11 10.61
CA MET A 144 2.03 -1.06 9.74
C MET A 144 1.60 -2.31 10.53
N HIS A 145 0.38 -2.76 10.25
CA HIS A 145 -0.18 -4.00 10.80
C HIS A 145 -0.78 -4.82 9.68
N PHE A 146 -0.26 -6.04 9.48
CA PHE A 146 -0.71 -6.96 8.45
C PHE A 146 -1.00 -8.32 9.05
N VAL A 147 -2.02 -9.00 8.52
CA VAL A 147 -2.56 -10.25 9.07
C VAL A 147 -2.45 -11.38 8.05
N GLY A 148 -2.68 -12.61 8.52
CA GLY A 148 -2.80 -13.79 7.68
C GLY A 148 -3.95 -13.69 6.68
N LEU A 149 -3.95 -14.58 5.68
CA LEU A 149 -5.00 -14.60 4.66
C LEU A 149 -6.37 -14.88 5.29
N GLU A 150 -6.42 -15.87 6.18
CA GLU A 150 -7.58 -16.29 6.96
C GLU A 150 -8.06 -15.26 7.99
N ASP A 151 -7.16 -14.36 8.38
CA ASP A 151 -7.42 -13.31 9.35
C ASP A 151 -7.74 -11.96 8.68
N SER A 152 -7.66 -11.89 7.35
CA SER A 152 -8.01 -10.70 6.58
C SER A 152 -9.50 -10.37 6.69
N PHE A 153 -9.85 -9.09 6.56
CA PHE A 153 -11.24 -8.66 6.59
C PHE A 153 -11.87 -8.76 5.20
N GLU A 154 -12.89 -9.59 5.01
CA GLU A 154 -13.57 -9.73 3.72
C GLU A 154 -14.58 -8.59 3.50
N VAL A 155 -14.36 -7.80 2.46
CA VAL A 155 -15.30 -6.73 2.04
C VAL A 155 -16.33 -7.33 1.09
N THR A 156 -17.51 -7.60 1.63
CA THR A 156 -18.64 -8.13 0.85
C THR A 156 -19.58 -7.02 0.38
N HIS A 157 -20.41 -7.33 -0.62
CA HIS A 157 -21.47 -6.41 -1.06
C HIS A 157 -22.50 -6.12 0.04
N ASP A 158 -22.77 -7.10 0.91
CA ASP A 158 -23.71 -6.95 2.00
C ASP A 158 -23.12 -6.09 3.13
N TRP A 159 -21.83 -6.23 3.42
CA TRP A 159 -21.13 -5.35 4.34
C TRP A 159 -21.15 -3.88 3.86
N LEU A 160 -20.84 -3.64 2.58
CA LEU A 160 -20.92 -2.29 1.99
C LEU A 160 -22.33 -1.70 2.11
N LYS A 161 -23.37 -2.49 1.81
CA LYS A 161 -24.76 -2.05 1.95
C LYS A 161 -25.16 -1.77 3.40
N GLY A 162 -24.71 -2.60 4.34
CA GLY A 162 -25.00 -2.46 5.76
C GLY A 162 -24.54 -1.11 6.33
N HIS A 163 -23.43 -0.59 5.79
CA HIS A 163 -22.84 0.70 6.17
C HIS A 163 -23.20 1.86 5.23
N GLU A 164 -24.19 1.68 4.35
CA GLU A 164 -24.59 2.67 3.35
C GLU A 164 -23.44 3.12 2.40
N LEU A 165 -22.41 2.28 2.27
CA LEU A 165 -21.24 2.54 1.44
C LEU A 165 -21.54 2.19 -0.02
N ARG A 166 -21.21 3.13 -0.93
CA ARG A 166 -21.41 2.92 -2.37
C ARG A 166 -20.23 2.19 -2.98
N GLY A 167 -20.49 1.15 -3.75
CA GLY A 167 -19.48 0.48 -4.56
C GLY A 167 -19.80 -0.98 -4.83
N ARG A 168 -18.84 -1.65 -5.46
CA ARG A 168 -18.78 -3.11 -5.55
C ARG A 168 -17.36 -3.55 -5.18
N PRO A 169 -17.18 -4.71 -4.52
CA PRO A 169 -15.87 -5.24 -4.16
C PRO A 169 -15.08 -5.66 -5.41
N THR A 170 -14.41 -4.69 -6.02
CA THR A 170 -13.68 -4.78 -7.28
C THR A 170 -12.40 -3.97 -7.16
N ARG A 171 -11.42 -4.16 -8.06
CA ARG A 171 -10.18 -3.36 -8.08
C ARG A 171 -10.40 -1.84 -8.09
N GLN A 172 -11.58 -1.40 -8.56
CA GLN A 172 -11.96 0.02 -8.66
C GLN A 172 -12.63 0.55 -7.38
N LEU A 173 -12.84 -0.28 -6.36
CA LEU A 173 -13.44 0.13 -5.10
C LEU A 173 -12.59 1.23 -4.47
N ARG A 174 -13.21 2.39 -4.29
CA ARG A 174 -12.66 3.49 -3.51
C ARG A 174 -13.53 3.67 -2.30
N LEU A 175 -12.97 3.39 -1.13
CA LEU A 175 -13.70 3.46 0.11
C LEU A 175 -13.00 4.40 1.08
N VAL A 176 -13.76 5.32 1.65
CA VAL A 176 -13.35 6.09 2.83
C VAL A 176 -14.20 5.57 3.99
N MET A 177 -13.54 5.21 5.08
CA MET A 177 -14.17 4.69 6.30
C MET A 177 -14.04 5.71 7.42
N GLU A 178 -15.16 5.97 8.07
CA GLU A 178 -15.31 6.83 9.23
C GLU A 178 -16.25 6.11 10.22
N ASP A 179 -16.24 6.49 11.50
CA ASP A 179 -17.14 5.96 12.52
C ASP A 179 -17.17 4.42 12.60
N GLU A 180 -18.35 3.81 12.51
CA GLU A 180 -18.59 2.38 12.71
C GLU A 180 -17.80 1.47 11.75
N PRO A 181 -17.84 1.65 10.40
CA PRO A 181 -17.05 0.81 9.50
C PRO A 181 -15.53 0.96 9.72
N LEU A 182 -15.06 2.12 10.17
CA LEU A 182 -13.65 2.27 10.57
C LEU A 182 -13.34 1.43 11.81
N THR A 183 -14.16 1.56 12.86
CA THR A 183 -13.98 0.82 14.12
C THR A 183 -14.03 -0.68 13.89
N GLU A 184 -15.01 -1.18 13.13
CA GLU A 184 -15.17 -2.61 12.85
C GLU A 184 -13.93 -3.21 12.17
N VAL A 185 -13.45 -2.59 11.09
CA VAL A 185 -12.28 -3.09 10.35
C VAL A 185 -11.01 -2.99 11.22
N MET A 186 -10.85 -1.89 11.96
CA MET A 186 -9.69 -1.70 12.85
C MET A 186 -9.67 -2.71 14.00
N GLU A 187 -10.80 -2.94 14.65
CA GLU A 187 -10.93 -3.90 15.75
C GLU A 187 -10.67 -5.32 15.26
N HIS A 188 -11.25 -5.70 14.10
CA HIS A 188 -10.97 -6.98 13.47
C HIS A 188 -9.47 -7.15 13.25
N LEU A 189 -8.81 -6.25 12.51
CA LEU A 189 -7.39 -6.39 12.19
C LEU A 189 -6.50 -6.36 13.44
N LYS A 190 -6.75 -5.46 14.39
CA LYS A 190 -5.98 -5.36 15.64
C LYS A 190 -6.17 -6.56 16.57
N SER A 191 -7.28 -7.29 16.46
CA SER A 191 -7.52 -8.52 17.23
C SER A 191 -6.68 -9.70 16.74
N LYS A 192 -6.12 -9.61 15.52
CA LYS A 192 -5.38 -10.69 14.88
C LYS A 192 -3.86 -10.51 15.02
N PRO A 193 -3.09 -11.61 14.96
CA PRO A 193 -1.63 -11.53 15.00
C PRO A 193 -1.07 -10.62 13.91
N ASN A 194 -0.19 -9.69 14.28
CA ASN A 194 0.56 -8.89 13.32
C ASN A 194 1.71 -9.72 12.74
N ILE A 195 1.57 -10.18 11.49
CA ILE A 195 2.55 -10.98 10.77
C ILE A 195 3.35 -10.17 9.74
N ILE A 196 3.45 -8.84 9.90
CA ILE A 196 4.22 -7.98 8.99
C ILE A 196 5.66 -8.46 8.74
N GLY A 197 6.27 -9.19 9.68
CA GLY A 197 7.59 -9.81 9.48
C GLY A 197 7.62 -10.81 8.31
N GLU A 198 6.56 -11.59 8.12
CA GLU A 198 6.43 -12.56 7.02
C GLU A 198 6.25 -11.85 5.68
N TYR A 199 5.44 -10.78 5.65
CA TYR A 199 5.29 -9.92 4.47
C TYR A 199 6.64 -9.32 4.05
N VAL A 200 7.42 -8.81 5.01
CA VAL A 200 8.75 -8.27 4.75
C VAL A 200 9.69 -9.35 4.20
N GLN A 201 9.68 -10.55 4.78
CA GLN A 201 10.53 -11.65 4.33
C GLN A 201 10.22 -12.05 2.89
N ILE A 202 8.95 -12.29 2.57
CA ILE A 202 8.53 -12.70 1.22
C ILE A 202 8.81 -11.60 0.20
N ALA A 203 8.52 -10.33 0.55
CA ALA A 203 8.82 -9.21 -0.34
C ALA A 203 10.33 -9.08 -0.62
N HIS A 204 11.18 -9.37 0.37
CA HIS A 204 12.62 -9.40 0.20
C HIS A 204 13.08 -10.58 -0.68
N GLU A 205 12.51 -11.77 -0.51
CA GLU A 205 12.78 -12.95 -1.35
C GLU A 205 12.44 -12.66 -2.82
N PHE A 206 11.27 -12.08 -3.08
CA PHE A 206 10.87 -11.66 -4.42
C PHE A 206 11.82 -10.61 -5.02
N LYS A 207 12.31 -9.67 -4.20
CA LYS A 207 13.28 -8.67 -4.64
C LYS A 207 14.59 -9.29 -5.08
N LEU A 208 15.09 -10.26 -4.32
CA LEU A 208 16.33 -10.97 -4.65
C LEU A 208 16.18 -11.82 -5.90
N ALA A 209 15.03 -12.48 -6.09
CA ALA A 209 14.75 -13.26 -7.29
C ALA A 209 14.77 -12.38 -8.56
N MET A 210 14.12 -11.21 -8.51
CA MET A 210 14.16 -10.27 -9.64
C MET A 210 15.56 -9.77 -9.99
N LEU A 211 16.38 -9.44 -8.99
CA LEU A 211 17.74 -8.98 -9.23
C LEU A 211 18.63 -10.09 -9.81
N ALA A 212 18.39 -11.35 -9.44
CA ALA A 212 19.10 -12.48 -10.02
C ALA A 212 18.74 -12.70 -11.49
N ASP A 213 17.47 -12.51 -11.86
CA ASP A 213 17.00 -12.64 -13.25
C ASP A 213 17.49 -11.49 -14.17
N GLU A 214 17.84 -10.32 -13.62
CA GLU A 214 18.42 -9.20 -14.39
C GLU A 214 19.91 -9.38 -14.71
N ASP A 215 20.61 -10.26 -13.99
CA ASP A 215 22.04 -10.54 -14.14
C ASP A 215 22.35 -11.73 -15.10
N ASP A 216 21.33 -12.45 -15.59
CA ASP A 216 21.40 -13.60 -16.53
C ASP A 216 21.08 -13.21 -18.00
#